data_AF-A0A934MJA1-F1
#
_entry.id   AF-A0A934MJA1-F1
#
_cell.length_a   1.000
_cell.length_b   1.000
_cell.length_c   1.000
_cell.angle_alpha   90.00
_cell.angle_beta   90.00
_cell.angle_gamma   90.00
#
_symmetry.space_group_name_H-M   'P 1'
#
loop_
_entity.id
_entity.type
_entity.pdbx_description
1 polymer ?
#
loop_
_entity_poly.entity_id
_entity_poly.type
_entity_poly.pdbx_seq_one_letter_code
_entity_poly.pdbx_strand_id
1 'polypeptide(L)'
;STKSIVASFERSAAGIAISTVDLDISTITLIDPAGGTAAGILDQDRTVGGTTDNVLAIDISALTDSAADITTLEEIIAIVDAALMEVISASNTVGVNLARAESQETFVSALMDANDRAVGALIDANMEEESTRLRALQTQQQLSVESLSIANASAQNVLALFR
;
A
#
# COMPACT_ATOMS: atom_id res chain seq x y z
N SER A 1 -20.29 -3.58 -2.91
CA SER A 1 -19.30 -4.04 -3.92
C SER A 1 -17.93 -3.69 -3.37
N THR A 2 -16.89 -4.52 -3.55
CA THR A 2 -15.61 -4.29 -2.86
C THR A 2 -14.66 -3.49 -3.73
N LYS A 3 -14.02 -2.47 -3.16
CA LYS A 3 -12.88 -1.74 -3.74
C LYS A 3 -11.62 -2.13 -2.99
N SER A 4 -10.55 -2.43 -3.73
CA SER A 4 -9.31 -2.94 -3.16
C SER A 4 -8.17 -1.97 -3.48
N ILE A 5 -7.36 -1.66 -2.47
CA ILE A 5 -6.10 -0.92 -2.60
C ILE A 5 -4.95 -1.89 -2.38
N VAL A 6 -3.87 -1.79 -3.16
CA VAL A 6 -2.70 -2.65 -3.00
C VAL A 6 -1.96 -2.30 -1.70
N ALA A 7 -1.79 -3.30 -0.83
CA ALA A 7 -1.23 -3.16 0.51
C ALA A 7 0.27 -3.53 0.56
N SER A 8 0.63 -4.65 -0.07
CA SER A 8 2.02 -5.13 -0.07
C SER A 8 2.29 -6.08 -1.24
N PHE A 9 3.57 -6.17 -1.59
CA PHE A 9 4.10 -7.21 -2.45
C PHE A 9 4.86 -8.21 -1.59
N GLU A 10 4.42 -9.46 -1.61
CA GLU A 10 5.10 -10.56 -0.92
C GLU A 10 5.73 -11.48 -1.95
N ARG A 11 7.00 -11.83 -1.76
CA ARG A 11 7.67 -12.84 -2.58
C ARG A 11 7.90 -14.08 -1.73
N SER A 12 7.17 -15.15 -2.02
CA SER A 12 7.32 -16.45 -1.38
C SER A 12 8.01 -17.46 -2.31
N ALA A 13 8.31 -18.64 -1.80
CA ALA A 13 8.82 -19.76 -2.61
C ALA A 13 7.87 -20.17 -3.76
N ALA A 14 6.59 -19.79 -3.68
CA ALA A 14 5.58 -20.06 -4.71
C ALA A 14 5.41 -18.93 -5.75
N GLY A 15 6.09 -17.78 -5.58
CA GLY A 15 6.00 -16.65 -6.52
C GLY A 15 5.76 -15.29 -5.83
N ILE A 16 5.28 -14.32 -6.60
CA ILE A 16 4.94 -12.98 -6.13
C ILE A 16 3.43 -12.92 -5.87
N ALA A 17 3.03 -12.48 -4.67
CA ALA A 17 1.66 -12.25 -4.26
C ALA A 17 1.44 -10.76 -3.93
N ILE A 18 0.23 -10.28 -4.19
CA ILE A 18 -0.20 -8.92 -3.86
C ILE A 18 -1.25 -9.02 -2.77
N SER A 19 -0.99 -8.39 -1.62
CA SER A 19 -1.98 -8.23 -0.56
C SER A 19 -2.78 -6.96 -0.79
N THR A 20 -4.06 -6.93 -0.41
CA THR A 20 -4.94 -5.76 -0.60
C THR A 20 -5.64 -5.34 0.69
N VAL A 21 -5.87 -4.03 0.79
CA VAL A 21 -6.82 -3.40 1.71
C VAL A 21 -8.16 -3.35 0.99
N ASP A 22 -9.05 -4.27 1.36
CA ASP A 22 -10.41 -4.30 0.82
C ASP A 22 -11.35 -3.40 1.64
N LEU A 23 -12.14 -2.61 0.93
CA LEU A 23 -13.21 -1.76 1.45
C LEU A 23 -14.51 -2.15 0.76
N ASP A 24 -15.48 -2.67 1.52
CA ASP A 24 -16.81 -2.89 0.96
C ASP A 24 -17.56 -1.56 0.86
N ILE A 25 -17.84 -1.13 -0.36
CA ILE A 25 -18.52 0.13 -0.60
C ILE A 25 -20.05 0.02 -0.44
N SER A 26 -20.64 -1.18 -0.39
CA SER A 26 -22.10 -1.29 -0.18
C SER A 26 -22.55 -0.77 1.18
N THR A 27 -21.70 -0.86 2.20
CA THR A 27 -22.04 -0.47 3.58
C THR A 27 -21.66 0.97 3.89
N ILE A 28 -21.13 1.73 2.92
CA ILE A 28 -20.65 3.11 3.15
C ILE A 28 -21.19 4.10 2.11
N THR A 29 -21.86 3.62 1.06
CA THR A 29 -22.54 4.48 0.09
C THR A 29 -23.72 5.18 0.77
N LEU A 30 -23.71 6.50 0.77
CA LEU A 30 -24.80 7.29 1.35
C LEU A 30 -26.04 7.34 0.45
N ILE A 31 -25.83 7.41 -0.86
CA ILE A 31 -26.88 7.47 -1.88
C ILE A 31 -26.46 6.49 -2.97
N ASP A 32 -27.36 5.61 -3.39
CA ASP A 32 -27.19 4.72 -4.53
C ASP A 32 -27.96 5.29 -5.73
N PRO A 33 -27.28 5.98 -6.67
CA PRO A 33 -27.93 6.62 -7.81
C PRO A 33 -28.41 5.64 -8.89
N ALA A 34 -28.30 4.32 -8.71
CA ALA A 34 -28.77 3.35 -9.69
C ALA A 34 -30.31 3.26 -9.72
N GLY A 35 -30.91 3.21 -10.92
CA GLY A 35 -32.37 3.15 -11.13
C GLY A 35 -33.07 1.84 -10.71
N GLY A 36 -32.54 1.13 -9.70
CA GLY A 36 -33.14 -0.02 -9.04
C GLY A 36 -33.67 0.34 -7.64
N THR A 37 -33.81 -0.66 -6.76
CA THR A 37 -34.11 -0.41 -5.34
C THR A 37 -32.92 0.31 -4.70
N ALA A 38 -33.15 1.53 -4.24
CA ALA A 38 -32.16 2.34 -3.54
C ALA A 38 -31.61 1.58 -2.31
N ALA A 39 -30.28 1.49 -2.24
CA ALA A 39 -29.57 0.71 -1.23
C ALA A 39 -28.50 1.53 -0.49
N GLY A 40 -28.42 2.83 -0.74
CA GLY A 40 -27.59 3.75 0.02
C GLY A 40 -28.19 3.99 1.39
N ILE A 41 -27.34 4.35 2.35
CA ILE A 41 -27.75 4.53 3.75
C ILE A 41 -28.89 5.55 3.87
N LEU A 42 -28.93 6.59 3.04
CA LEU A 42 -29.93 7.65 3.13
C LEU A 42 -31.16 7.45 2.23
N ASP A 43 -31.04 6.67 1.16
CA ASP A 43 -32.10 6.46 0.18
C ASP A 43 -32.75 5.07 0.25
N GLN A 44 -32.22 4.16 1.06
CA GLN A 44 -32.85 2.90 1.39
C GLN A 44 -34.09 3.10 2.27
N ASP A 45 -35.19 2.45 1.88
CA ASP A 45 -36.42 2.39 2.67
C ASP A 45 -36.20 1.63 3.99
N ARG A 46 -36.61 2.25 5.09
CA ARG A 46 -36.63 1.65 6.43
C ARG A 46 -38.04 1.61 6.95
N THR A 47 -38.42 0.47 7.52
CA THR A 47 -39.72 0.27 8.15
C THR A 47 -39.56 0.25 9.66
N VAL A 48 -40.22 1.17 10.36
CA VAL A 48 -40.35 1.16 11.81
C VAL A 48 -41.83 1.22 12.14
N GLY A 49 -42.33 0.18 12.83
CA GLY A 49 -43.76 0.07 13.12
C GLY A 49 -44.59 0.01 11.85
N GLY A 50 -45.48 0.99 11.66
CA GLY A 50 -46.33 1.11 10.48
C GLY A 50 -45.75 1.96 9.34
N THR A 51 -44.73 2.76 9.62
CA THR A 51 -44.15 3.72 8.67
C THR A 51 -42.99 3.10 7.90
N THR A 52 -42.98 3.27 6.58
CA THR A 52 -41.84 2.95 5.71
C THR A 52 -41.44 4.21 4.97
N ASP A 53 -40.21 4.65 5.17
CA ASP A 53 -39.68 5.87 4.54
C ASP A 53 -38.15 5.79 4.41
N ASN A 54 -37.56 6.68 3.64
CA ASN A 54 -36.12 6.88 3.55
C ASN A 54 -35.76 8.34 3.86
N VAL A 55 -34.54 8.59 4.32
CA VAL A 55 -34.14 9.91 4.84
C VAL A 55 -34.25 11.01 3.79
N LEU A 56 -34.13 10.67 2.50
CA LEU A 56 -34.26 11.64 1.41
C LEU A 56 -35.72 11.96 1.04
N ALA A 57 -36.67 11.10 1.39
CA ALA A 57 -38.08 11.21 0.99
C ALA A 57 -39.03 11.63 2.12
N ILE A 58 -38.55 11.71 3.37
CA ILE A 58 -39.36 12.15 4.52
C ILE A 58 -40.06 13.49 4.22
N ASP A 59 -41.39 13.45 4.28
CA ASP A 59 -42.26 14.63 4.18
C ASP A 59 -43.21 14.68 5.38
N ILE A 60 -43.03 15.69 6.22
CA ILE A 60 -43.86 15.93 7.41
C ILE A 60 -44.93 17.00 7.20
N SER A 61 -45.05 17.58 6.00
CA SER A 61 -45.89 18.75 5.74
C SER A 61 -47.39 18.50 5.91
N ALA A 62 -47.83 17.26 5.79
CA ALA A 62 -49.23 16.85 5.95
C ALA A 62 -49.59 16.37 7.38
N LEU A 63 -48.61 16.22 8.26
CA LEU A 63 -48.80 15.74 9.63
C LEU A 63 -49.32 16.85 10.55
N THR A 64 -50.12 16.47 11.54
CA THR A 64 -50.76 17.36 12.53
C THR A 64 -50.50 16.88 13.97
N ASP A 65 -51.13 17.51 14.97
CA ASP A 65 -51.06 17.09 16.38
C ASP A 65 -52.03 15.92 16.73
N SER A 66 -52.56 15.24 15.72
CA SER A 66 -53.37 14.03 15.92
C SER A 66 -52.51 12.94 16.58
N ALA A 67 -53.12 12.12 17.45
CA ALA A 67 -52.42 11.02 18.11
C ALA A 67 -51.79 10.03 17.10
N ALA A 68 -52.42 9.83 15.95
CA ALA A 68 -51.87 8.98 14.88
C ALA A 68 -50.62 9.62 14.23
N ASP A 69 -50.65 10.93 13.98
CA ASP A 69 -49.55 11.65 13.35
C ASP A 69 -48.34 11.76 14.29
N ILE A 70 -48.57 11.89 15.59
CA ILE A 70 -47.50 11.85 16.61
C ILE A 70 -46.80 10.49 16.58
N THR A 71 -47.55 9.38 16.49
CA THR A 71 -46.95 8.04 16.34
C THR A 71 -46.13 7.93 15.05
N THR A 72 -46.62 8.44 13.92
CA THR A 72 -45.87 8.50 12.67
C THR A 72 -44.58 9.31 12.82
N LEU A 73 -44.61 10.46 13.50
CA LEU A 73 -43.41 11.27 13.76
C LEU A 73 -42.38 10.53 14.62
N GLU A 74 -42.82 9.80 15.65
CA GLU A 74 -41.93 8.97 16.48
C GLU A 74 -41.26 7.86 15.64
N GLU A 75 -42.01 7.23 14.73
CA GLU A 75 -41.48 6.22 13.81
C GLU A 75 -40.49 6.82 12.80
N ILE A 76 -40.78 8.01 12.25
CA ILE A 76 -39.86 8.76 11.36
C ILE A 76 -38.56 9.12 12.08
N ILE A 77 -38.64 9.60 13.33
CA ILE A 77 -37.44 9.90 14.13
C ILE A 77 -36.58 8.64 14.30
N ALA A 78 -37.20 7.49 14.60
CA ALA A 78 -36.49 6.23 14.72
C ALA A 78 -35.84 5.77 13.39
N ILE A 79 -36.47 6.05 12.24
CA ILE A 79 -35.88 5.82 10.91
C ILE A 79 -34.62 6.67 10.72
N VAL A 80 -34.68 7.96 11.06
CA VAL A 80 -33.52 8.88 10.95
C VAL A 80 -32.40 8.46 11.90
N ASP A 81 -32.71 8.07 13.13
CA ASP A 81 -31.73 7.57 14.11
C ASP A 81 -31.05 6.29 13.61
N ALA A 82 -31.79 5.37 13.01
CA ALA A 82 -31.23 4.16 12.40
C ALA A 82 -30.26 4.49 11.26
N ALA A 83 -30.65 5.38 10.35
CA ALA A 83 -29.79 5.84 9.27
C ALA A 83 -28.53 6.54 9.80
N LEU A 84 -28.66 7.36 10.85
CA LEU A 84 -27.53 8.03 11.49
C LEU A 84 -26.52 7.03 12.08
N MET A 85 -27.00 5.98 12.76
CA MET A 85 -26.14 4.92 13.29
C MET A 85 -25.36 4.21 12.17
N GLU A 86 -26.00 3.97 11.02
CA GLU A 86 -25.33 3.38 9.86
C GLU A 86 -24.30 4.34 9.24
N VAL A 87 -24.58 5.64 9.14
CA VAL A 87 -23.59 6.64 8.70
C VAL A 87 -22.38 6.69 9.63
N ILE A 88 -22.60 6.61 10.94
CA ILE A 88 -21.51 6.56 11.94
C ILE A 88 -20.69 5.27 11.75
N SER A 89 -21.34 4.13 11.57
CA SER A 89 -20.67 2.85 11.30
C SER A 89 -19.85 2.91 10.01
N ALA A 90 -20.42 3.44 8.92
CA ALA A 90 -19.73 3.65 7.66
C ALA A 90 -18.50 4.55 7.82
N SER A 91 -18.64 5.65 8.55
CA SER A 91 -17.54 6.59 8.83
C SER A 91 -16.42 5.91 9.63
N ASN A 92 -16.75 5.07 10.61
CA ASN A 92 -15.77 4.28 11.36
C ASN A 92 -15.04 3.28 10.46
N THR A 93 -15.75 2.59 9.57
CA THR A 93 -15.15 1.65 8.60
C THR A 93 -14.18 2.37 7.66
N VAL A 94 -14.54 3.55 7.15
CA VAL A 94 -13.66 4.37 6.32
C VAL A 94 -12.44 4.83 7.12
N GLY A 95 -12.63 5.33 8.34
CA GLY A 95 -11.54 5.79 9.21
C GLY A 95 -10.52 4.70 9.54
N VAL A 96 -10.98 3.48 9.88
CA VAL A 96 -10.09 2.34 10.13
C VAL A 96 -9.31 1.94 8.88
N ASN A 97 -9.96 1.92 7.71
CA ASN A 97 -9.27 1.59 6.46
C ASN A 97 -8.27 2.67 6.05
N LEU A 98 -8.58 3.95 6.28
CA LEU A 98 -7.64 5.06 6.06
C LEU A 98 -6.40 4.91 6.94
N ALA A 99 -6.56 4.71 8.25
CA ALA A 99 -5.44 4.51 9.17
C ALA A 99 -4.58 3.29 8.78
N ARG A 100 -5.22 2.21 8.30
CA ARG A 100 -4.51 1.04 7.76
C ARG A 100 -3.71 1.38 6.51
N ALA A 101 -4.27 2.16 5.59
CA ALA A 101 -3.59 2.59 4.38
C ALA A 101 -2.39 3.50 4.70
N GLU A 102 -2.54 4.48 5.59
CA GLU A 102 -1.45 5.37 6.03
C GLU A 102 -0.29 4.60 6.68
N SER A 103 -0.62 3.61 7.51
CA SER A 103 0.39 2.74 8.14
C SER A 103 1.16 1.92 7.11
N GLN A 104 0.48 1.45 6.06
CA GLN A 104 1.11 0.70 4.98
C GLN A 104 1.97 1.59 4.09
N GLU A 105 1.52 2.80 3.78
CA GLU A 105 2.32 3.79 3.05
C GLU A 105 3.64 4.07 3.78
N THR A 106 3.57 4.27 5.10
CA THR A 106 4.76 4.48 5.94
C THR A 106 5.69 3.26 5.93
N PHE A 107 5.13 2.04 6.04
CA PHE A 107 5.92 0.81 5.97
C PHE A 107 6.61 0.64 4.61
N VAL A 108 5.90 0.89 3.52
CA VAL A 108 6.44 0.81 2.15
C VAL A 108 7.54 1.84 1.93
N SER A 109 7.36 3.08 2.41
CA SER A 109 8.40 4.11 2.36
C SER A 109 9.65 3.70 3.14
N ALA A 110 9.51 3.17 4.36
CA ALA A 110 10.63 2.69 5.15
C ALA A 110 11.35 1.51 4.48
N LEU A 111 10.60 0.62 3.81
CA LEU A 111 11.16 -0.50 3.05
C LEU A 111 11.93 -0.02 1.82
N MET A 112 11.41 0.99 1.10
CA MET A 112 12.12 1.62 -0.02
C MET A 112 13.44 2.23 0.45
N ASP A 113 13.44 3.01 1.54
CA ASP A 113 14.65 3.61 2.09
C ASP A 113 15.69 2.55 2.54
N ALA A 114 15.22 1.44 3.12
CA ALA A 114 16.08 0.35 3.53
C ALA A 114 16.67 -0.40 2.32
N ASN A 115 15.87 -0.59 1.27
CA ASN A 115 16.31 -1.21 0.03
C ASN A 115 17.34 -0.34 -0.69
N ASP A 116 17.12 0.96 -0.79
CA ASP A 116 18.09 1.91 -1.39
C ASP A 116 19.43 1.86 -0.67
N ARG A 117 19.42 1.83 0.67
CA ARG A 117 20.62 1.65 1.49
C ARG A 117 21.29 0.29 1.26
N ALA A 118 20.51 -0.79 1.18
CA ALA A 118 21.03 -2.13 0.95
C ALA A 118 21.66 -2.26 -0.45
N VAL A 119 21.00 -1.75 -1.48
CA VAL A 119 21.51 -1.71 -2.86
C VAL A 119 22.77 -0.85 -2.94
N GLY A 120 22.77 0.34 -2.31
CA GLY A 120 23.97 1.18 -2.21
C GLY A 120 25.15 0.44 -1.57
N ALA A 121 24.93 -0.24 -0.44
CA ALA A 121 25.98 -1.03 0.22
C ALA A 121 26.50 -2.18 -0.64
N LEU A 122 25.64 -2.85 -1.43
CA LEU A 122 26.05 -3.90 -2.35
C LEU A 122 26.85 -3.33 -3.55
N ILE A 123 26.52 -2.13 -4.02
CA ILE A 123 27.28 -1.44 -5.07
C ILE A 123 28.64 -1.01 -4.54
N ASP A 124 28.70 -0.42 -3.35
CA ASP A 124 29.95 0.00 -2.71
C ASP A 124 30.87 -1.20 -2.46
N ALA A 125 30.33 -2.31 -1.93
CA ALA A 125 31.10 -3.53 -1.71
C ALA A 125 31.66 -4.11 -3.02
N ASN A 126 30.88 -4.11 -4.10
CA ASN A 126 31.33 -4.57 -5.42
C ASN A 126 32.42 -3.65 -5.99
N MET A 127 32.29 -2.33 -5.80
CA MET A 127 33.32 -1.37 -6.22
C MET A 127 34.64 -1.56 -5.46
N GLU A 128 34.58 -1.82 -4.16
CA GLU A 128 35.78 -2.11 -3.36
C GLU A 128 36.45 -3.42 -3.77
N GLU A 129 35.69 -4.48 -4.05
CA GLU A 129 36.22 -5.74 -4.56
C GLU A 129 36.89 -5.57 -5.94
N GLU A 130 36.23 -4.88 -6.87
CA GLU A 130 36.79 -4.60 -8.20
C GLU A 130 38.02 -3.68 -8.12
N SER A 131 38.02 -2.68 -7.23
CA SER A 131 39.19 -1.80 -7.03
C SER A 131 40.38 -2.57 -6.45
N THR A 132 40.12 -3.52 -5.52
CA THR A 132 41.14 -4.39 -4.95
C THR A 132 41.67 -5.37 -5.99
N ARG A 133 40.78 -5.94 -6.82
CA ARG A 133 41.14 -6.80 -7.94
C ARG A 133 42.01 -6.07 -8.96
N LEU A 134 41.68 -4.82 -9.28
CA LEU A 134 42.43 -3.97 -10.20
C LEU A 134 43.82 -3.62 -9.63
N ARG A 135 43.92 -3.30 -8.34
CA ARG A 135 45.21 -3.09 -7.65
C ARG A 135 46.06 -4.36 -7.68
N ALA A 136 45.47 -5.52 -7.37
CA ALA A 136 46.18 -6.80 -7.42
C ALA A 136 46.70 -7.10 -8.84
N LEU A 137 45.90 -6.84 -9.87
CA LEU A 137 46.29 -6.99 -11.27
C LEU A 137 47.42 -6.03 -11.65
N GLN A 138 47.41 -4.79 -11.15
CA GLN A 138 48.50 -3.83 -11.34
C GLN A 138 49.80 -4.29 -10.67
N THR A 139 49.73 -4.81 -9.42
CA THR A 139 50.89 -5.39 -8.73
C THR A 139 51.43 -6.61 -9.49
N GLN A 140 50.55 -7.49 -9.99
CA GLN A 140 50.95 -8.65 -10.78
C GLN A 140 51.67 -8.23 -12.09
N GLN A 141 51.20 -7.17 -12.75
CA GLN A 141 51.85 -6.62 -13.94
C GLN A 141 53.20 -6.00 -13.62
N GLN A 142 53.32 -5.23 -12.53
CA GLN A 142 54.60 -4.66 -12.07
C GLN A 142 55.63 -5.75 -11.76
N LEU A 143 55.22 -6.81 -11.05
CA LEU A 143 56.07 -7.97 -10.77
C LEU A 143 56.44 -8.73 -12.05
N SER A 144 55.55 -8.80 -13.03
CA SER A 144 55.83 -9.45 -14.32
C SER A 144 56.85 -8.66 -15.13
N VAL A 145 56.78 -7.32 -15.14
CA VAL A 145 57.78 -6.45 -15.79
C VAL A 145 59.14 -6.56 -15.09
N GLU A 146 59.17 -6.56 -13.76
CA GLU A 146 60.40 -6.75 -12.98
C GLU A 146 60.99 -8.14 -13.17
N SER A 147 60.16 -9.19 -13.20
CA SER A 147 60.60 -10.56 -13.51
C SER A 147 61.19 -10.65 -14.93
N LEU A 148 60.59 -9.99 -15.92
CA LEU A 148 61.11 -9.90 -17.28
C LEU A 148 62.43 -9.11 -17.35
N SER A 149 62.59 -8.03 -16.58
CA SER A 149 63.84 -7.25 -16.55
C SER A 149 64.97 -8.04 -15.88
N ILE A 150 64.68 -8.77 -14.80
CA ILE A 150 65.62 -9.69 -14.13
C ILE A 150 65.99 -10.84 -15.06
N ALA A 151 65.03 -11.44 -15.77
CA ALA A 151 65.29 -12.51 -16.72
C ALA A 151 66.19 -12.04 -17.88
N ASN A 152 65.94 -10.84 -18.42
CA ASN A 152 66.79 -10.24 -19.45
C ASN A 152 68.20 -9.91 -18.92
N ALA A 153 68.31 -9.32 -17.73
CA ALA A 153 69.60 -9.02 -17.11
C ALA A 153 70.40 -10.30 -16.79
N SER A 154 69.72 -11.35 -16.32
CA SER A 154 70.30 -12.67 -16.07
C SER A 154 70.81 -13.31 -17.36
N ALA A 155 70.02 -13.30 -18.45
CA ALA A 155 70.45 -13.80 -19.75
C ALA A 155 71.68 -13.04 -20.29
N GLN A 156 71.73 -11.71 -20.10
CA GLN A 156 72.89 -10.89 -20.49
C GLN A 156 74.14 -11.19 -19.65
N ASN A 157 73.99 -11.45 -18.34
CA ASN A 157 75.10 -11.85 -17.47
C ASN A 157 75.65 -13.23 -17.84
N VAL A 158 74.79 -14.18 -18.20
CA VAL A 158 75.21 -15.50 -18.71
C VAL A 158 76.01 -15.34 -20.01
N LEU A 159 75.58 -14.50 -20.93
CA LEU A 159 76.34 -14.17 -22.16
C LEU A 159 77.68 -13.48 -21.90
N ALA A 160 77.83 -12.73 -20.80
CA ALA A 160 79.10 -12.13 -20.40
C ALA A 160 80.08 -13.16 -19.82
N LEU A 161 79.60 -14.25 -19.20
CA LEU A 161 80.43 -15.35 -18.69
C LEU A 161 80.94 -16.30 -19.77
N PHE A 162 80.37 -16.25 -20.97
CA PHE A 162 80.82 -17.02 -22.14
C PHE A 162 81.64 -16.19 -23.13
N ARG A 163 82.15 -15.01 -22.70
CA ARG A 163 83.14 -14.21 -23.42
C ARG A 163 84.50 -14.26 -22.75
#